data_AF-A0A0C3PPE8-F1
#
_entry.id   AF-A0A0C3PPE8-F1
#
_cell.length_a   1.000
_cell.length_b   1.000
_cell.length_c   1.000
_cell.angle_alpha   90.00
_cell.angle_beta   90.00
_cell.angle_gamma   90.00
#
_symmetry.space_group_name_H-M   'P 1'
#
loop_
_entity.id
_entity.type
_entity.pdbx_description
1 polymer ?
#
loop_
_entity_poly.entity_id
_entity_poly.type
_entity_poly.pdbx_seq_one_letter_code
_entity_poly.pdbx_strand_id
1 'polypeptide(L)'
;MAYPYDATGPSRHWMHCFIPALLQSSEATLLLTRTLQDIVAGGTTSGFTSDVRAVTMSREEVVFGCMKVFMLEHGQNSSSSFGNDSATEVFRDAMVEREMDRLLAPFRSLGLPINPPPAANRNFPPSLERTALPYLGAATPFFQFYSDFLGLYDSVSFGYPTFGALLIPPLANSTYPIDYRKLLWGDYAHLLRHLTMEPTDVIGSDAKDWLYPVESDGELIGMYVKALGNGRLRGFLRWIAIHHVAFNIWPDLQEQSLSSFVSKAKAMGAEPTETSKQSRLIRSRKVLQAVLGNSNLGGVKEVVLYYQPKPNSNPALNPPTCFEDNNSGNWKQQRLEWVLTWGGEALTSRLQGLLSS
;
A
#
# COMPACT_ATOMS: atom_id res chain seq x y z
N MET A 1 39.16 -43.31 -28.56
CA MET A 1 38.14 -43.71 -27.56
C MET A 1 38.09 -42.62 -26.51
N ALA A 2 37.08 -41.76 -26.59
CA ALA A 2 36.82 -40.69 -25.64
C ALA A 2 35.70 -41.17 -24.71
N TYR A 3 35.89 -41.06 -23.40
CA TYR A 3 34.85 -41.21 -22.39
C TYR A 3 34.34 -39.81 -21.99
N PRO A 4 33.02 -39.62 -21.80
CA PRO A 4 32.44 -38.31 -21.56
C PRO A 4 32.54 -37.90 -20.10
N TYR A 5 32.86 -36.63 -19.87
CA TYR A 5 32.72 -35.95 -18.58
C TYR A 5 31.25 -35.56 -18.41
N ASP A 6 30.59 -36.11 -17.40
CA ASP A 6 29.22 -35.75 -17.03
C ASP A 6 29.25 -34.52 -16.11
N ALA A 7 28.75 -33.40 -16.62
CA ALA A 7 28.68 -32.12 -15.92
C ALA A 7 27.38 -32.02 -15.13
N THR A 8 27.33 -32.63 -13.95
CA THR A 8 26.30 -32.36 -12.96
C THR A 8 26.86 -31.40 -11.91
N GLY A 9 26.44 -30.14 -12.00
CA GLY A 9 26.79 -29.10 -11.04
C GLY A 9 26.24 -29.39 -9.64
N PRO A 10 26.77 -28.73 -8.58
CA PRO A 10 26.38 -29.00 -7.21
C PRO A 10 24.89 -28.74 -7.00
N SER A 11 24.21 -29.79 -6.56
CA SER A 11 22.80 -29.85 -6.19
C SER A 11 22.41 -28.75 -5.18
N ARG A 12 21.30 -28.06 -5.49
CA ARG A 12 20.64 -26.98 -4.72
C ARG A 12 20.15 -27.39 -3.30
N HIS A 13 20.53 -28.56 -2.81
CA HIS A 13 20.03 -29.11 -1.55
C HIS A 13 20.68 -28.47 -0.31
N TRP A 14 21.90 -27.94 -0.44
CA TRP A 14 22.65 -27.41 0.71
C TRP A 14 22.16 -26.04 1.19
N MET A 15 21.49 -25.25 0.35
CA MET A 15 20.96 -23.93 0.73
C MET A 15 19.61 -24.00 1.44
N HIS A 16 18.79 -25.02 1.18
CA HIS A 16 17.50 -25.19 1.88
C HIS A 16 17.66 -25.65 3.34
N CYS A 17 18.80 -26.25 3.70
CA CYS A 17 19.09 -26.69 5.07
C CYS A 17 19.88 -25.67 5.89
N PHE A 18 20.58 -24.71 5.28
CA PHE A 18 21.39 -23.72 6.00
C PHE A 18 20.64 -22.44 6.39
N ILE A 19 19.56 -22.10 5.68
CA ILE A 19 18.74 -20.92 6.00
C ILE A 19 17.94 -21.09 7.32
N PRO A 20 17.39 -22.27 7.66
CA PRO A 20 16.73 -22.48 8.95
C PRO A 20 17.68 -22.41 10.16
N ALA A 21 18.97 -22.71 9.99
CA ALA A 21 19.95 -22.71 11.08
C ALA A 21 20.57 -21.33 11.36
N LEU A 22 20.60 -20.44 10.36
CA LEU A 22 21.05 -19.04 10.49
C LEU A 22 19.95 -18.09 11.00
N LEU A 23 18.72 -18.58 11.14
CA LEU A 23 17.56 -17.88 11.70
C LEU A 23 17.68 -17.56 13.21
N GLN A 24 18.77 -17.97 13.87
CA GLN A 24 19.06 -17.58 15.26
C GLN A 24 19.80 -16.23 15.40
N SER A 25 20.29 -15.63 14.31
CA SER A 25 20.83 -14.27 14.33
C SER A 25 20.20 -13.46 13.21
N SER A 26 19.26 -12.59 13.57
CA SER A 26 18.67 -11.57 12.69
C SER A 26 19.76 -10.74 12.02
N GLU A 27 20.82 -10.38 12.75
CA GLU A 27 21.99 -9.63 12.26
C GLU A 27 22.74 -10.37 11.15
N ALA A 28 23.05 -11.66 11.33
CA ALA A 28 23.77 -12.44 10.32
C ALA A 28 22.97 -12.58 9.02
N THR A 29 21.64 -12.70 9.14
CA THR A 29 20.74 -12.76 7.97
C THR A 29 20.69 -11.41 7.25
N LEU A 30 20.57 -10.30 7.98
CA LEU A 30 20.55 -8.96 7.39
C LEU A 30 21.89 -8.59 6.73
N LEU A 31 23.02 -8.91 7.37
CA LEU A 31 24.37 -8.69 6.84
C LEU A 31 24.65 -9.54 5.59
N LEU A 32 24.20 -10.80 5.58
CA LEU A 32 24.33 -11.66 4.42
C LEU A 32 23.49 -11.14 3.24
N THR A 33 22.22 -10.78 3.49
CA THR A 33 21.35 -10.18 2.48
C THR A 33 21.96 -8.91 1.89
N ARG A 34 22.54 -8.05 2.73
CA ARG A 34 23.22 -6.85 2.27
C ARG A 34 24.46 -7.14 1.43
N THR A 35 25.33 -8.02 1.90
CA THR A 35 26.57 -8.36 1.18
C THR A 35 26.24 -8.85 -0.22
N LEU A 36 25.16 -9.61 -0.35
CA LEU A 36 24.65 -10.07 -1.63
C LEU A 36 24.11 -8.92 -2.51
N GLN A 37 23.38 -7.95 -1.95
CA GLN A 37 22.89 -6.77 -2.68
C GLN A 37 24.01 -5.83 -3.14
N ASP A 38 25.01 -5.56 -2.28
CA ASP A 38 26.15 -4.69 -2.58
C ASP A 38 27.04 -5.28 -3.69
N ILE A 39 27.25 -6.61 -3.69
CA ILE A 39 27.96 -7.32 -4.77
C ILE A 39 27.22 -7.21 -6.11
N VAL A 40 25.87 -7.25 -6.08
CA VAL A 40 25.05 -7.08 -7.30
C VAL A 40 25.10 -5.65 -7.83
N ALA A 41 25.07 -4.65 -6.94
CA ALA A 41 25.06 -3.23 -7.32
C ALA A 41 26.43 -2.73 -7.85
N GLY A 42 27.54 -3.33 -7.40
CA GLY A 42 28.90 -2.95 -7.79
C GLY A 42 29.47 -3.63 -9.04
N GLY A 43 28.77 -4.58 -9.66
CA GLY A 43 29.31 -5.44 -10.72
C GLY A 43 29.14 -4.91 -12.15
N THR A 44 30.10 -4.13 -12.67
CA THR A 44 30.30 -3.90 -14.11
C THR A 44 31.02 -5.10 -14.76
N THR A 45 30.35 -6.24 -14.97
CA THR A 45 30.91 -7.34 -15.78
C THR A 45 29.85 -8.01 -16.64
N SER A 46 29.99 -7.85 -17.95
CA SER A 46 29.07 -8.17 -19.04
C SER A 46 28.89 -9.67 -19.37
N GLY A 47 28.99 -10.57 -18.39
CA GLY A 47 28.91 -12.03 -18.64
C GLY A 47 28.29 -12.89 -17.54
N PHE A 48 27.87 -12.30 -16.42
CA PHE A 48 27.46 -13.03 -15.20
C PHE A 48 26.01 -12.70 -14.75
N THR A 49 25.20 -12.15 -15.66
CA THR A 49 23.99 -11.38 -15.31
C THR A 49 22.72 -12.19 -15.07
N SER A 50 22.65 -13.48 -15.48
CA SER A 50 21.46 -14.30 -15.22
C SER A 50 21.47 -14.95 -13.83
N ASP A 51 22.64 -15.40 -13.34
CA ASP A 51 22.75 -16.08 -12.04
C ASP A 51 22.77 -15.09 -10.85
N VAL A 52 23.28 -13.87 -11.05
CA VAL A 52 23.30 -12.83 -10.00
C VAL A 52 21.91 -12.21 -9.77
N ARG A 53 21.04 -12.21 -10.79
CA ARG A 53 19.61 -11.87 -10.61
C ARG A 53 18.84 -12.90 -9.79
N ALA A 54 19.36 -14.13 -9.67
CA ALA A 54 18.80 -15.14 -8.76
C ALA A 54 19.16 -14.87 -7.28
N VAL A 55 20.02 -13.87 -7.00
CA VAL A 55 20.55 -13.55 -5.67
C VAL A 55 19.91 -12.29 -5.07
N THR A 56 19.18 -11.48 -5.85
CA THR A 56 18.48 -10.31 -5.32
C THR A 56 17.11 -10.69 -4.75
N MET A 57 16.92 -10.50 -3.44
CA MET A 57 15.61 -10.66 -2.78
C MET A 57 14.57 -9.73 -3.41
N SER A 58 13.38 -10.27 -3.67
CA SER A 58 12.21 -9.49 -4.08
C SER A 58 11.76 -8.54 -2.97
N ARG A 59 11.01 -7.51 -3.33
CA ARG A 59 10.41 -6.57 -2.38
C ARG A 59 9.60 -7.30 -1.32
N GLU A 60 8.79 -8.27 -1.72
CA GLU A 60 7.94 -9.04 -0.81
C GLU A 60 8.77 -9.85 0.18
N GLU A 61 9.90 -10.41 -0.26
CA GLU A 61 10.84 -11.13 0.61
C GLU A 61 11.53 -10.21 1.61
N VAL A 62 11.94 -9.01 1.17
CA VAL A 62 12.55 -8.02 2.07
C VAL A 62 11.53 -7.50 3.09
N VAL A 63 10.33 -7.12 2.64
CA VAL A 63 9.24 -6.63 3.49
C VAL A 63 8.84 -7.69 4.52
N PHE A 64 8.59 -8.92 4.08
CA PHE A 64 8.24 -10.00 5.00
C PHE A 64 9.40 -10.35 5.95
N GLY A 65 10.64 -10.30 5.46
CA GLY A 65 11.84 -10.45 6.29
C GLY A 65 11.89 -9.41 7.43
N CYS A 66 11.64 -8.14 7.11
CA CYS A 66 11.60 -7.06 8.11
C CYS A 66 10.40 -7.23 9.06
N MET A 67 9.21 -7.61 8.57
CA MET A 67 8.06 -7.92 9.43
C MET A 67 8.39 -9.00 10.47
N LYS A 68 9.12 -10.06 10.05
CA LYS A 68 9.54 -11.12 10.97
C LYS A 68 10.46 -10.62 12.07
N VAL A 69 11.35 -9.65 11.81
CA VAL A 69 12.27 -9.10 12.83
C VAL A 69 11.49 -8.55 14.02
N PHE A 70 10.41 -7.79 13.78
CA PHE A 70 9.53 -7.32 14.87
C PHE A 70 8.79 -8.48 15.55
N MET A 71 8.40 -9.51 14.79
CA MET A 71 7.66 -10.65 15.32
C MET A 71 8.51 -11.66 16.11
N LEU A 72 9.85 -11.52 16.16
CA LEU A 72 10.73 -12.45 16.88
C LEU A 72 10.45 -12.53 18.39
N GLU A 73 9.93 -11.44 18.96
CA GLU A 73 9.65 -11.32 20.40
C GLU A 73 8.15 -11.42 20.72
N HIS A 74 7.31 -11.52 19.69
CA HIS A 74 5.87 -11.63 19.86
C HIS A 74 5.51 -13.01 20.45
N GLY A 75 4.97 -13.02 21.68
CA GLY A 75 4.60 -14.23 22.41
C GLY A 75 5.68 -14.80 23.33
N GLN A 76 6.86 -14.18 23.43
CA GLN A 76 7.84 -14.51 24.47
C GLN A 76 7.43 -13.85 25.80
N ASN A 77 6.47 -14.46 26.49
CA ASN A 77 6.14 -14.10 27.87
C ASN A 77 7.39 -14.29 28.74
N SER A 78 7.99 -13.19 29.20
CA SER A 78 8.70 -12.95 30.46
C SER A 78 8.90 -14.16 31.41
N SER A 79 9.55 -15.23 30.95
CA SER A 79 9.80 -16.44 31.74
C SER A 79 11.27 -16.80 31.81
N SER A 80 12.16 -15.81 31.69
CA SER A 80 13.53 -15.89 32.19
C SER A 80 13.67 -14.99 33.42
N SER A 81 12.99 -15.39 34.48
CA SER A 81 13.15 -14.87 35.85
C SER A 81 14.52 -15.25 36.42
N PHE A 82 15.63 -14.79 35.84
CA PHE A 82 16.95 -14.79 36.49
C PHE A 82 17.83 -13.68 35.91
N GLY A 83 17.85 -12.55 36.62
CA GLY A 83 18.84 -11.47 36.62
C GLY A 83 19.76 -11.29 35.40
N ASN A 84 19.37 -10.40 34.50
CA ASN A 84 20.15 -9.19 34.17
C ASN A 84 19.33 -8.27 33.27
N ASP A 85 19.56 -6.98 33.47
CA ASP A 85 18.94 -5.84 32.78
C ASP A 85 18.89 -5.96 31.25
N SER A 86 17.81 -5.42 30.69
CA SER A 86 17.56 -5.14 29.26
C SER A 86 17.70 -6.32 28.29
N ALA A 87 16.62 -7.09 28.13
CA ALA A 87 16.33 -7.65 26.81
C ALA A 87 16.01 -6.47 25.89
N THR A 88 17.03 -5.85 25.29
CA THR A 88 16.86 -4.82 24.28
C THR A 88 16.13 -5.48 23.11
N GLU A 89 14.88 -5.07 22.90
CA GLU A 89 14.06 -5.56 21.78
C GLU A 89 14.91 -5.49 20.50
N VAL A 90 15.09 -6.61 19.79
CA VAL A 90 16.05 -6.74 18.67
C VAL A 90 15.82 -5.67 17.60
N PHE A 91 14.57 -5.26 17.39
CA PHE A 91 14.22 -4.23 16.42
C PHE A 91 14.56 -2.79 16.87
N ARG A 92 14.84 -2.56 18.16
CA ARG A 92 15.34 -1.30 18.70
C ARG A 92 16.86 -1.19 18.67
N ASP A 93 17.56 -2.26 18.29
CA ASP A 93 19.00 -2.17 18.05
C ASP A 93 19.27 -1.25 16.86
N ALA A 94 20.12 -0.23 17.07
CA ALA A 94 20.41 0.79 16.06
C ALA A 94 21.11 0.22 14.80
N MET A 95 21.85 -0.89 14.92
CA MET A 95 22.39 -1.60 13.77
C MET A 95 21.26 -2.27 12.98
N VAL A 96 20.38 -3.00 13.67
CA VAL A 96 19.24 -3.71 13.05
C VAL A 96 18.30 -2.72 12.35
N GLU A 97 17.95 -1.61 13.01
CA GLU A 97 17.15 -0.53 12.43
C GLU A 97 17.80 0.02 11.14
N ARG A 98 19.09 0.38 11.21
CA ARG A 98 19.83 0.92 10.06
C ARG A 98 19.90 -0.06 8.91
N GLU A 99 20.08 -1.36 9.17
CA GLU A 99 20.11 -2.36 8.11
C GLU A 99 18.72 -2.61 7.53
N MET A 100 17.65 -2.64 8.35
CA MET A 100 16.26 -2.69 7.84
C MET A 100 15.97 -1.50 6.92
N ASP A 101 16.33 -0.28 7.33
CA ASP A 101 16.15 0.91 6.52
C ASP A 101 16.93 0.85 5.20
N ARG A 102 18.17 0.35 5.22
CA ARG A 102 18.97 0.14 4.00
C ARG A 102 18.35 -0.88 3.06
N LEU A 103 17.84 -1.99 3.58
CA LEU A 103 17.18 -3.00 2.77
C LEU A 103 15.87 -2.50 2.17
N LEU A 104 15.15 -1.63 2.88
CA LEU A 104 13.88 -1.06 2.43
C LEU A 104 14.05 0.14 1.51
N ALA A 105 15.17 0.87 1.59
CA ALA A 105 15.41 2.08 0.81
C ALA A 105 15.17 1.95 -0.71
N PRO A 106 15.60 0.86 -1.39
CA PRO A 106 15.33 0.67 -2.82
C PRO A 106 13.85 0.56 -3.18
N PHE A 107 12.99 0.28 -2.19
CA PHE A 107 11.55 0.10 -2.38
C PHE A 107 10.74 1.28 -1.85
N ARG A 108 11.38 2.28 -1.22
CA ARG A 108 10.76 3.54 -0.77
C ARG A 108 10.87 4.57 -1.88
N SER A 109 9.90 4.60 -2.79
CA SER A 109 9.76 5.65 -3.81
C SER A 109 8.46 5.49 -4.60
N LEU A 110 7.39 6.17 -4.19
CA LEU A 110 6.25 6.43 -5.10
C LEU A 110 6.62 7.57 -6.05
N GLY A 111 7.23 7.25 -7.19
CA GLY A 111 7.37 8.19 -8.30
C GLY A 111 8.78 8.48 -8.83
N LEU A 112 9.81 7.72 -8.42
CA LEU A 112 11.04 7.65 -9.21
C LEU A 112 11.00 6.41 -10.10
N PRO A 113 11.29 6.52 -11.41
CA PRO A 113 11.36 5.37 -12.30
C PRO A 113 12.58 4.53 -11.93
N ILE A 114 12.46 3.72 -10.89
CA ILE A 114 13.34 2.57 -10.72
C ILE A 114 12.88 1.61 -11.80
N ASN A 115 13.74 1.38 -12.80
CA ASN A 115 13.51 0.37 -13.82
C ASN A 115 12.92 -0.87 -13.13
N PRO A 116 11.65 -1.23 -13.38
CA PRO A 116 11.10 -2.42 -12.78
C PRO A 116 12.03 -3.56 -13.19
N PRO A 117 12.50 -4.41 -12.25
CA PRO A 117 13.22 -5.60 -12.65
C PRO A 117 12.34 -6.31 -13.69
N PRO A 118 12.92 -6.75 -14.83
CA PRO A 118 12.14 -7.28 -15.93
C PRO A 118 11.20 -8.34 -15.39
N ALA A 119 9.90 -8.16 -15.65
CA ALA A 119 8.84 -9.02 -15.16
C ALA A 119 9.24 -10.47 -15.45
N ALA A 120 9.71 -11.17 -14.40
CA ALA A 120 9.87 -12.60 -14.50
C ALA A 120 8.49 -13.13 -14.83
N ASN A 121 8.40 -13.93 -15.89
CA ASN A 121 7.21 -14.51 -16.49
C ASN A 121 6.49 -15.44 -15.47
N ARG A 122 5.92 -14.86 -14.42
CA ARG A 122 5.23 -15.53 -13.32
C ARG A 122 3.75 -15.22 -13.52
N ASN A 123 2.95 -16.27 -13.71
CA ASN A 123 1.51 -16.21 -13.99
C ASN A 123 0.67 -15.48 -12.91
N PHE A 124 1.28 -15.02 -11.82
CA PHE A 124 0.65 -14.31 -10.72
C PHE A 124 1.57 -13.19 -10.24
N PRO A 125 1.03 -12.01 -9.88
CA PRO A 125 1.81 -10.93 -9.29
C PRO A 125 2.45 -11.41 -7.98
N PRO A 126 3.67 -10.96 -7.65
CA PRO A 126 4.30 -11.28 -6.38
C PRO A 126 3.44 -10.71 -5.22
N SER A 127 3.19 -11.52 -4.19
CA SER A 127 2.41 -11.12 -3.00
C SER A 127 3.09 -11.58 -1.72
N LEU A 128 2.87 -10.85 -0.63
CA LEU A 128 3.37 -11.21 0.70
C LEU A 128 2.80 -12.55 1.16
N GLU A 129 1.54 -12.86 0.84
CA GLU A 129 0.93 -14.14 1.18
C GLU A 129 1.71 -15.32 0.59
N ARG A 130 2.12 -15.19 -0.68
CA ARG A 130 2.93 -16.23 -1.35
C ARG A 130 4.32 -16.34 -0.76
N THR A 131 4.94 -15.20 -0.46
CA THR A 131 6.28 -15.16 0.14
C THR A 131 6.29 -15.69 1.56
N ALA A 132 5.20 -15.50 2.31
CA ALA A 132 5.08 -15.95 3.69
C ALA A 132 4.76 -17.45 3.80
N LEU A 133 4.11 -18.05 2.79
CA LEU A 133 3.64 -19.44 2.81
C LEU A 133 4.73 -20.47 3.22
N PRO A 134 5.99 -20.42 2.71
CA PRO A 134 7.03 -21.37 3.13
C PRO A 134 7.46 -21.22 4.59
N TYR A 135 7.19 -20.07 5.22
CA TYR A 135 7.64 -19.74 6.57
C TYR A 135 6.54 -19.92 7.63
N LEU A 136 5.31 -19.49 7.31
CA LEU A 136 4.16 -19.64 8.21
C LEU A 136 3.56 -21.05 8.16
N GLY A 137 3.81 -21.78 7.07
CA GLY A 137 3.19 -23.07 6.80
C GLY A 137 1.72 -22.94 6.37
N ALA A 138 1.07 -24.07 6.08
CA ALA A 138 -0.32 -24.09 5.64
C ALA A 138 -1.35 -23.82 6.76
N ALA A 139 -0.93 -23.89 8.02
CA ALA A 139 -1.80 -23.75 9.18
C ALA A 139 -2.12 -22.28 9.54
N THR A 140 -1.23 -21.36 9.19
CA THR A 140 -1.34 -19.94 9.58
C THR A 140 -1.49 -19.07 8.34
N PRO A 141 -2.70 -18.60 8.02
CA PRO A 141 -2.90 -17.68 6.91
C PRO A 141 -2.17 -16.36 7.17
N PHE A 142 -1.67 -15.72 6.10
CA PHE A 142 -0.96 -14.44 6.23
C PHE A 142 -1.82 -13.34 6.87
N PHE A 143 -3.14 -13.36 6.67
CA PHE A 143 -4.06 -12.43 7.33
C PHE A 143 -4.00 -12.51 8.87
N GLN A 144 -3.85 -13.72 9.43
CA GLN A 144 -3.67 -13.89 10.87
C GLN A 144 -2.34 -13.27 11.32
N PHE A 145 -1.26 -13.58 10.62
CA PHE A 145 0.06 -12.98 10.88
C PHE A 145 0.01 -11.44 10.82
N TYR A 146 -0.68 -10.87 9.82
CA TYR A 146 -0.84 -9.42 9.71
C TYR A 146 -1.68 -8.83 10.84
N SER A 147 -2.71 -9.54 11.29
CA SER A 147 -3.53 -9.11 12.44
C SER A 147 -2.71 -9.06 13.71
N ASP A 148 -1.87 -10.08 13.96
CA ASP A 148 -0.96 -10.14 15.10
C ASP A 148 0.12 -9.04 14.99
N PHE A 149 0.63 -8.78 13.78
CA PHE A 149 1.59 -7.71 13.50
C PHE A 149 1.03 -6.31 13.76
N LEU A 150 -0.23 -6.06 13.40
CA LEU A 150 -0.93 -4.82 13.76
C LEU A 150 -1.12 -4.69 15.28
N GLY A 151 -1.50 -5.77 15.96
CA GLY A 151 -1.62 -5.80 17.42
C GLY A 151 -0.28 -5.55 18.12
N LEU A 152 0.82 -6.05 17.56
CA LEU A 152 2.16 -5.75 18.04
C LEU A 152 2.50 -4.26 17.89
N TYR A 153 2.19 -3.65 16.75
CA TYR A 153 2.39 -2.20 16.56
C TYR A 153 1.63 -1.38 17.60
N ASP A 154 0.37 -1.74 17.85
CA ASP A 154 -0.51 -1.10 18.83
C ASP A 154 -0.04 -1.27 20.27
N SER A 155 0.66 -2.36 20.60
CA SER A 155 1.08 -2.63 21.98
C SER A 155 2.43 -2.03 22.34
N VAL A 156 3.41 -2.02 21.43
CA VAL A 156 4.82 -1.72 21.80
C VAL A 156 5.55 -0.72 20.90
N SER A 157 4.96 -0.31 19.77
CA SER A 157 5.71 0.42 18.72
C SER A 157 5.00 1.66 18.17
N PHE A 158 4.14 2.30 18.96
CA PHE A 158 3.47 3.54 18.56
C PHE A 158 4.43 4.58 18.01
N GLY A 159 4.27 4.92 16.72
CA GLY A 159 5.02 5.98 16.06
C GLY A 159 6.41 5.57 15.55
N TYR A 160 6.79 4.29 15.59
CA TYR A 160 8.04 3.85 14.98
C TYR A 160 7.92 3.85 13.44
N PRO A 161 8.68 4.68 12.70
CA PRO A 161 8.42 4.93 11.28
C PRO A 161 8.56 3.70 10.39
N THR A 162 9.60 2.88 10.61
CA THR A 162 9.89 1.71 9.76
C THR A 162 8.86 0.60 9.96
N PHE A 163 8.40 0.37 11.19
CA PHE A 163 7.31 -0.56 11.46
C PHE A 163 6.00 -0.02 10.86
N GLY A 164 5.69 1.26 11.05
CA GLY A 164 4.53 1.90 10.42
C GLY A 164 4.52 1.74 8.90
N ALA A 165 5.67 1.89 8.25
CA ALA A 165 5.81 1.70 6.81
C ALA A 165 5.55 0.25 6.36
N LEU A 166 5.89 -0.75 7.18
CA LEU A 166 5.63 -2.16 6.90
C LEU A 166 4.14 -2.54 7.06
N LEU A 167 3.31 -1.71 7.70
CA LEU A 167 1.87 -1.96 7.79
C LEU A 167 1.12 -1.68 6.48
N ILE A 168 1.72 -0.91 5.57
CA ILE A 168 1.07 -0.38 4.36
C ILE A 168 1.00 -1.34 3.17
N PRO A 169 2.03 -2.17 2.87
CA PRO A 169 1.99 -3.03 1.69
C PRO A 169 0.76 -3.97 1.62
N PRO A 170 0.29 -4.59 2.73
CA PRO A 170 -0.94 -5.39 2.71
C PRO A 170 -2.23 -4.61 2.44
N LEU A 171 -2.19 -3.27 2.38
CA LEU A 171 -3.34 -2.42 2.06
C LEU A 171 -3.48 -2.15 0.56
N ALA A 172 -2.56 -2.64 -0.27
CA ALA A 172 -2.61 -2.40 -1.71
C ALA A 172 -3.88 -3.02 -2.34
N ASN A 173 -4.72 -2.14 -2.89
CA ASN A 173 -6.00 -2.45 -3.52
C ASN A 173 -5.90 -3.45 -4.67
N SER A 174 -4.80 -3.41 -5.42
CA SER A 174 -4.60 -4.28 -6.58
C SER A 174 -4.33 -5.74 -6.20
N THR A 175 -3.87 -6.00 -4.98
CA THR A 175 -3.25 -7.28 -4.60
C THR A 175 -3.95 -7.97 -3.45
N TYR A 176 -4.44 -7.23 -2.44
CA TYR A 176 -4.96 -7.82 -1.20
C TYR A 176 -6.49 -7.67 -1.07
N PRO A 177 -7.16 -8.64 -0.42
CA PRO A 177 -8.57 -8.56 -0.07
C PRO A 177 -8.92 -7.33 0.78
N ILE A 178 -10.20 -6.96 0.76
CA ILE A 178 -10.73 -5.81 1.50
C ILE A 178 -10.54 -5.93 3.02
N ASP A 179 -10.45 -7.14 3.56
CA ASP A 179 -10.38 -7.42 4.99
C ASP A 179 -9.16 -6.78 5.65
N TYR A 180 -8.00 -6.73 4.97
CA TYR A 180 -6.81 -6.04 5.46
C TYR A 180 -7.05 -4.56 5.71
N ARG A 181 -7.82 -3.91 4.84
CA ARG A 181 -8.18 -2.49 4.97
C ARG A 181 -9.26 -2.28 6.02
N LYS A 182 -10.29 -3.15 6.08
CA LYS A 182 -11.30 -3.07 7.15
C LYS A 182 -10.68 -3.24 8.53
N LEU A 183 -9.69 -4.12 8.67
CA LEU A 183 -8.94 -4.30 9.92
C LEU A 183 -8.24 -3.00 10.34
N LEU A 184 -7.46 -2.37 9.45
CA LEU A 184 -6.74 -1.15 9.80
C LEU A 184 -7.65 0.07 10.00
N TRP A 185 -8.61 0.29 9.09
CA TRP A 185 -9.47 1.48 9.09
C TRP A 185 -10.67 1.37 10.03
N GLY A 186 -11.04 0.15 10.42
CA GLY A 186 -12.08 -0.15 11.38
C GLY A 186 -11.50 -0.38 12.78
N ASP A 187 -10.94 -1.57 13.01
CA ASP A 187 -10.56 -2.04 14.35
C ASP A 187 -9.34 -1.28 14.91
N TYR A 188 -8.39 -0.93 14.03
CA TYR A 188 -7.18 -0.20 14.41
C TYR A 188 -7.20 1.29 13.99
N ALA A 189 -8.38 1.89 13.85
CA ALA A 189 -8.52 3.27 13.38
C ALA A 189 -7.77 4.30 14.24
N HIS A 190 -7.54 4.01 15.53
CA HIS A 190 -6.76 4.86 16.43
C HIS A 190 -5.28 4.93 16.06
N LEU A 191 -4.73 3.93 15.35
CA LEU A 191 -3.35 3.91 14.86
C LEU A 191 -3.10 4.94 13.76
N LEU A 192 -4.11 5.25 12.96
CA LEU A 192 -3.99 6.09 11.76
C LEU A 192 -3.35 7.47 12.03
N ARG A 193 -3.51 8.01 13.23
CA ARG A 193 -2.93 9.30 13.62
C ARG A 193 -1.41 9.26 13.82
N HIS A 194 -0.84 8.08 14.02
CA HIS A 194 0.60 7.85 14.22
C HIS A 194 1.30 7.44 12.91
N LEU A 195 0.53 7.04 11.89
CA LEU A 195 1.02 6.66 10.57
C LEU A 195 1.14 7.90 9.67
N THR A 196 2.18 8.71 9.88
CA THR A 196 2.36 10.03 9.25
C THR A 196 3.27 10.04 8.03
N MET A 197 3.48 8.89 7.39
CA MET A 197 4.41 8.77 6.27
C MET A 197 3.99 9.57 5.04
N GLU A 198 4.95 10.17 4.34
CA GLU A 198 4.69 10.84 3.08
C GLU A 198 4.66 9.82 1.93
N PRO A 199 4.05 10.15 0.77
CA PRO A 199 4.03 9.25 -0.39
C PRO A 199 5.42 8.73 -0.80
N THR A 200 6.48 9.52 -0.60
CA THR A 200 7.86 9.11 -0.92
C THR A 200 8.41 8.02 -0.01
N ASP A 201 7.86 7.87 1.20
CA ASP A 201 8.38 6.93 2.22
C ASP A 201 7.70 5.56 2.15
N VAL A 202 6.66 5.43 1.31
CA VAL A 202 5.86 4.22 1.18
C VAL A 202 6.63 3.16 0.42
N ILE A 203 6.57 1.94 0.94
CA ILE A 203 7.16 0.77 0.30
C ILE A 203 6.21 0.24 -0.77
N GLY A 204 6.59 0.37 -2.04
CA GLY A 204 5.90 -0.29 -3.15
C GLY A 204 6.37 0.15 -4.53
N SER A 205 5.59 -0.19 -5.55
CA SER A 205 5.98 -0.06 -6.97
C SER A 205 5.37 1.16 -7.61
N ASP A 206 4.05 1.29 -7.49
CA ASP A 206 3.29 2.35 -8.11
C ASP A 206 2.21 2.80 -7.13
N ALA A 207 1.97 4.10 -7.02
CA ALA A 207 0.88 4.63 -6.20
C ALA A 207 -0.48 4.06 -6.64
N LYS A 208 -0.60 3.68 -7.93
CA LYS A 208 -1.79 3.02 -8.47
C LYS A 208 -2.17 1.75 -7.73
N ASP A 209 -1.22 1.06 -7.08
CA ASP A 209 -1.51 -0.16 -6.31
C ASP A 209 -2.46 0.10 -5.12
N TRP A 210 -2.51 1.31 -4.58
CA TRP A 210 -3.43 1.71 -3.50
C TRP A 210 -4.60 2.57 -3.96
N LEU A 211 -4.44 3.29 -5.08
CA LEU A 211 -5.51 4.11 -5.65
C LEU A 211 -6.51 3.26 -6.46
N TYR A 212 -6.05 2.18 -7.10
CA TYR A 212 -6.88 1.36 -7.98
C TYR A 212 -6.81 -0.14 -7.64
N PRO A 213 -7.92 -0.89 -7.78
CA PRO A 213 -9.28 -0.42 -8.10
C PRO A 213 -9.86 0.50 -7.02
N VAL A 214 -10.76 1.38 -7.44
CA VAL A 214 -11.47 2.31 -6.55
C VAL A 214 -12.40 1.53 -5.62
N GLU A 215 -12.41 1.93 -4.36
CA GLU A 215 -13.21 1.27 -3.33
C GLU A 215 -14.70 1.51 -3.53
N SER A 216 -15.48 0.43 -3.46
CA SER A 216 -16.93 0.46 -3.64
C SER A 216 -17.71 -0.07 -2.44
N ASP A 217 -17.04 -0.61 -1.42
CA ASP A 217 -17.66 -1.06 -0.18
C ASP A 217 -18.11 0.14 0.67
N GLY A 218 -19.40 0.22 1.00
CA GLY A 218 -19.97 1.38 1.68
C GLY A 218 -19.48 1.56 3.12
N GLU A 219 -19.14 0.46 3.80
CA GLU A 219 -18.63 0.47 5.17
C GLU A 219 -17.23 1.07 5.22
N LEU A 220 -16.33 0.60 4.34
CA LEU A 220 -14.96 1.12 4.24
C LEU A 220 -14.93 2.59 3.80
N ILE A 221 -15.80 3.01 2.88
CA ILE A 221 -15.97 4.43 2.54
C ILE A 221 -16.42 5.25 3.76
N GLY A 222 -17.34 4.71 4.57
CA GLY A 222 -17.74 5.33 5.84
C GLY A 222 -16.57 5.50 6.81
N MET A 223 -15.68 4.50 6.91
CA MET A 223 -14.46 4.56 7.71
C MET A 223 -13.51 5.65 7.20
N TYR A 224 -13.30 5.78 5.89
CA TYR A 224 -12.49 6.87 5.31
C TYR A 224 -13.07 8.26 5.62
N VAL A 225 -14.38 8.45 5.45
CA VAL A 225 -15.04 9.73 5.78
C VAL A 225 -14.88 10.06 7.26
N LYS A 226 -15.06 9.08 8.15
CA LYS A 226 -14.85 9.26 9.59
C LYS A 226 -13.40 9.62 9.92
N ALA A 227 -12.43 8.95 9.31
CA ALA A 227 -11.01 9.20 9.51
C ALA A 227 -10.59 10.61 9.04
N LEU A 228 -11.11 11.05 7.88
CA LEU A 228 -10.92 12.42 7.38
C LEU A 228 -11.54 13.46 8.30
N GLY A 229 -12.72 13.14 8.86
CA GLY A 229 -13.46 14.00 9.77
C GLY A 229 -12.73 14.33 11.08
N ASN A 230 -12.02 13.34 11.63
CA ASN A 230 -11.24 13.50 12.86
C ASN A 230 -10.07 14.51 12.74
N GLY A 231 -9.69 14.92 11.52
CA GLY A 231 -8.65 15.92 11.28
C GLY A 231 -7.22 15.51 11.66
N ARG A 232 -7.02 14.26 12.09
CA ARG A 232 -5.72 13.73 12.54
C ARG A 232 -5.00 12.89 11.48
N LEU A 233 -5.72 12.48 10.43
CA LEU A 233 -5.16 11.70 9.33
C LEU A 233 -4.27 12.61 8.45
N ARG A 234 -3.03 12.17 8.19
CA ARG A 234 -2.00 12.91 7.45
C ARG A 234 -1.29 12.02 6.42
N GLY A 235 -0.48 12.65 5.57
CA GLY A 235 0.42 11.98 4.63
C GLY A 235 -0.30 11.04 3.64
N PHE A 236 0.32 9.90 3.38
CA PHE A 236 -0.10 8.92 2.39
C PHE A 236 -1.49 8.34 2.64
N LEU A 237 -1.80 7.96 3.87
CA LEU A 237 -3.12 7.39 4.21
C LEU A 237 -4.24 8.42 4.04
N ARG A 238 -3.96 9.70 4.31
CA ARG A 238 -4.90 10.78 4.01
C ARG A 238 -5.21 10.85 2.52
N TRP A 239 -4.15 10.78 1.70
CA TRP A 239 -4.30 10.82 0.25
C TRP A 239 -5.12 9.64 -0.29
N ILE A 240 -4.91 8.42 0.21
CA ILE A 240 -5.72 7.24 -0.14
C ILE A 240 -7.20 7.46 0.23
N ALA A 241 -7.47 7.90 1.46
CA ALA A 241 -8.84 8.14 1.91
C ALA A 241 -9.54 9.20 1.04
N ILE A 242 -8.86 10.30 0.72
CA ILE A 242 -9.42 11.34 -0.15
C ILE A 242 -9.69 10.79 -1.54
N HIS A 243 -8.76 10.02 -2.13
CA HIS A 243 -8.95 9.40 -3.44
C HIS A 243 -10.24 8.60 -3.50
N HIS A 244 -10.40 7.62 -2.61
CA HIS A 244 -11.55 6.73 -2.62
C HIS A 244 -12.85 7.46 -2.32
N VAL A 245 -12.84 8.42 -1.39
CA VAL A 245 -14.02 9.25 -1.08
C VAL A 245 -14.40 10.13 -2.28
N ALA A 246 -13.45 10.80 -2.90
CA ALA A 246 -13.70 11.69 -4.05
C ALA A 246 -14.24 10.92 -5.25
N PHE A 247 -13.67 9.75 -5.58
CA PHE A 247 -14.21 8.88 -6.64
C PHE A 247 -15.61 8.35 -6.31
N ASN A 248 -15.99 8.23 -5.04
CA ASN A 248 -17.37 7.86 -4.66
C ASN A 248 -18.36 9.03 -4.72
N ILE A 249 -17.89 10.27 -4.93
CA ILE A 249 -18.72 11.47 -5.05
C ILE A 249 -18.86 11.85 -6.52
N TRP A 250 -17.72 11.99 -7.23
CA TRP A 250 -17.66 12.74 -8.48
C TRP A 250 -17.79 11.87 -9.74
N PRO A 251 -18.81 12.10 -10.59
CA PRO A 251 -19.00 11.36 -11.84
C PRO A 251 -17.82 11.42 -12.82
N ASP A 252 -17.14 12.57 -12.95
CA ASP A 252 -15.96 12.70 -13.84
C ASP A 252 -14.86 11.71 -13.46
N LEU A 253 -14.66 11.45 -12.17
CA LEU A 253 -13.67 10.49 -11.70
C LEU A 253 -14.15 9.04 -11.90
N GLN A 254 -15.43 8.77 -11.63
CA GLN A 254 -16.02 7.45 -11.82
C GLN A 254 -15.94 6.99 -13.28
N GLU A 255 -16.30 7.86 -14.22
CA GLU A 255 -16.25 7.56 -15.65
C GLU A 255 -14.82 7.26 -16.12
N GLN A 256 -13.82 7.93 -15.55
CA GLN A 256 -12.41 7.64 -15.81
C GLN A 256 -12.03 6.22 -15.36
N SER A 257 -12.41 5.84 -14.14
CA SER A 257 -12.15 4.49 -13.61
C SER A 257 -12.91 3.40 -14.37
N LEU A 258 -14.11 3.71 -14.85
CA LEU A 258 -15.01 2.75 -15.50
C LEU A 258 -14.77 2.64 -17.00
N SER A 259 -14.07 3.59 -17.63
CA SER A 259 -13.90 3.63 -19.10
C SER A 259 -13.34 2.34 -19.71
N SER A 260 -12.46 1.60 -19.02
CA SER A 260 -11.97 0.28 -19.47
C SER A 260 -13.02 -0.83 -19.35
N PHE A 261 -13.83 -0.83 -18.29
CA PHE A 261 -14.88 -1.82 -18.02
C PHE A 261 -16.16 -1.56 -18.81
N VAL A 262 -16.56 -0.31 -18.97
CA VAL A 262 -17.73 0.13 -19.73
C VAL A 262 -17.54 -0.11 -21.21
N SER A 263 -16.34 0.08 -21.76
CA SER A 263 -16.04 -0.29 -23.14
C SER A 263 -16.26 -1.79 -23.37
N LYS A 264 -15.90 -2.63 -22.39
CA LYS A 264 -16.11 -4.08 -22.42
C LYS A 264 -17.58 -4.47 -22.19
N ALA A 265 -18.27 -3.84 -21.25
CA ALA A 265 -19.68 -4.09 -20.94
C ALA A 265 -20.62 -3.63 -22.07
N LYS A 266 -20.29 -2.50 -22.71
CA LYS A 266 -20.98 -1.98 -23.89
C LYS A 266 -20.76 -2.87 -25.11
N ALA A 267 -19.56 -3.43 -25.28
CA ALA A 267 -19.30 -4.48 -26.28
C ALA A 267 -20.09 -5.77 -26.00
N MET A 268 -20.52 -6.01 -24.75
CA MET A 268 -21.39 -7.12 -24.35
C MET A 268 -22.88 -6.73 -24.28
N GLY A 269 -23.27 -5.55 -24.77
CA GLY A 269 -24.67 -5.10 -24.83
C GLY A 269 -25.31 -4.71 -23.50
N ALA A 270 -24.53 -4.58 -22.42
CA ALA A 270 -25.02 -4.18 -21.11
C ALA A 270 -24.92 -2.66 -20.92
N GLU A 271 -25.98 -1.94 -21.28
CA GLU A 271 -26.11 -0.51 -20.92
C GLU A 271 -26.52 -0.38 -19.45
N PRO A 272 -25.95 0.57 -18.68
CA PRO A 272 -26.35 0.81 -17.30
C PRO A 272 -27.82 1.24 -17.24
N THR A 273 -28.64 0.48 -16.51
CA THR A 273 -30.06 0.82 -16.31
C THR A 273 -30.21 2.17 -15.61
N GLU A 274 -31.27 2.91 -15.90
CA GLU A 274 -31.56 4.19 -15.23
C GLU A 274 -31.59 4.04 -13.70
N THR A 275 -32.09 2.92 -13.19
CA THR A 275 -32.06 2.57 -11.76
C THR A 275 -30.63 2.53 -11.20
N SER A 276 -29.66 2.03 -11.97
CA SER A 276 -28.24 1.98 -11.55
C SER A 276 -27.59 3.35 -11.52
N LYS A 277 -27.99 4.27 -12.43
CA LYS A 277 -27.51 5.65 -12.45
C LYS A 277 -28.08 6.41 -11.25
N GLN A 278 -29.38 6.26 -11.00
CA GLN A 278 -30.04 6.90 -9.86
C GLN A 278 -29.46 6.43 -8.51
N SER A 279 -29.20 5.13 -8.36
CA SER A 279 -28.60 4.59 -7.13
C SER A 279 -27.20 5.15 -6.88
N ARG A 280 -26.41 5.36 -7.94
CA ARG A 280 -25.09 5.99 -7.84
C ARG A 280 -25.19 7.45 -7.41
N LEU A 281 -26.10 8.23 -8.00
CA LEU A 281 -26.32 9.63 -7.61
C LEU A 281 -26.74 9.76 -6.14
N ILE A 282 -27.64 8.89 -5.67
CA ILE A 282 -28.05 8.85 -4.25
C ILE A 282 -26.85 8.56 -3.35
N ARG A 283 -25.99 7.62 -3.73
CA ARG A 283 -24.76 7.31 -2.99
C ARG A 283 -23.79 8.50 -2.98
N SER A 284 -23.49 9.08 -4.13
CA SER A 284 -22.62 10.27 -4.26
C SER A 284 -23.10 11.39 -3.35
N ARG A 285 -24.41 11.66 -3.34
CA ARG A 285 -25.01 12.67 -2.47
C ARG A 285 -24.82 12.36 -1.00
N LYS A 286 -25.09 11.12 -0.57
CA LYS A 286 -24.92 10.72 0.83
C LYS A 286 -23.46 10.84 1.30
N VAL A 287 -22.51 10.43 0.45
CA VAL A 287 -21.07 10.54 0.77
C VAL A 287 -20.66 12.00 0.86
N LEU A 288 -21.07 12.86 -0.09
CA LEU A 288 -20.76 14.29 -0.04
C LEU A 288 -21.35 14.97 1.21
N GLN A 289 -22.61 14.65 1.56
CA GLN A 289 -23.24 15.14 2.78
C GLN A 289 -22.47 14.68 4.03
N ALA A 290 -22.03 13.43 4.07
CA ALA A 290 -21.23 12.90 5.17
C ALA A 290 -19.87 13.60 5.28
N VAL A 291 -19.20 13.90 4.16
CA VAL A 291 -17.96 14.69 4.16
C VAL A 291 -18.21 16.10 4.72
N LEU A 292 -19.26 16.78 4.26
CA LEU A 292 -19.59 18.14 4.68
C LEU A 292 -20.10 18.26 6.12
N GLY A 293 -20.66 17.18 6.67
CA GLY A 293 -21.12 17.12 8.06
C GLY A 293 -20.00 16.73 9.04
N ASN A 294 -19.05 15.89 8.61
CA ASN A 294 -18.04 15.32 9.50
C ASN A 294 -16.63 15.90 9.33
N SER A 295 -16.33 16.57 8.22
CA SER A 295 -14.98 17.09 7.92
C SER A 295 -14.83 18.58 8.16
N ASN A 296 -13.62 18.98 8.57
CA ASN A 296 -13.23 20.39 8.61
C ASN A 296 -13.11 20.98 7.19
N LEU A 297 -13.01 22.31 7.09
CA LEU A 297 -12.94 23.01 5.80
C LEU A 297 -11.78 22.53 4.92
N GLY A 298 -10.64 22.18 5.51
CA GLY A 298 -9.48 21.64 4.79
C GLY A 298 -9.79 20.30 4.13
N GLY A 299 -10.37 19.35 4.87
CA GLY A 299 -10.78 18.05 4.33
C GLY A 299 -11.88 18.15 3.27
N VAL A 300 -12.85 19.05 3.46
CA VAL A 300 -13.85 19.36 2.44
C VAL A 300 -13.18 19.88 1.17
N LYS A 301 -12.29 20.86 1.30
CA LYS A 301 -11.56 21.45 0.15
C LYS A 301 -10.78 20.38 -0.60
N GLU A 302 -10.03 19.54 0.09
CA GLU A 302 -9.23 18.48 -0.54
C GLU A 302 -10.11 17.46 -1.28
N VAL A 303 -11.22 16.99 -0.70
CA VAL A 303 -12.14 16.05 -1.37
C VAL A 303 -12.82 16.68 -2.59
N VAL A 304 -13.18 17.97 -2.49
CA VAL A 304 -13.87 18.69 -3.56
C VAL A 304 -12.93 18.99 -4.73
N LEU A 305 -11.69 19.38 -4.42
CA LEU A 305 -10.67 19.73 -5.41
C LEU A 305 -9.84 18.55 -5.89
N TYR A 306 -10.04 17.36 -5.34
CA TYR A 306 -9.29 16.19 -5.74
C TYR A 306 -9.50 15.84 -7.20
N TYR A 307 -8.38 15.62 -7.90
CA TYR A 307 -8.35 15.19 -9.28
C TYR A 307 -7.25 14.15 -9.51
N GLN A 308 -7.57 13.14 -10.31
CA GLN A 308 -6.61 12.21 -10.90
C GLN A 308 -6.92 12.07 -12.39
N PRO A 309 -5.91 12.04 -13.26
CA PRO A 309 -6.09 11.71 -14.66
C PRO A 309 -6.43 10.23 -14.82
N LYS A 310 -6.86 9.85 -16.03
CA LYS A 310 -7.20 8.46 -16.36
C LYS A 310 -6.03 7.51 -16.03
N PRO A 311 -6.26 6.43 -15.27
CA PRO A 311 -5.20 5.56 -14.74
C PRO A 311 -4.38 4.86 -15.83
N ASN A 312 -4.98 4.61 -16.99
CA ASN A 312 -4.33 3.89 -18.09
C ASN A 312 -3.44 4.76 -18.97
N SER A 313 -3.56 6.09 -18.87
CA SER A 313 -2.90 7.02 -19.79
C SER A 313 -1.84 7.89 -19.13
N ASN A 314 -1.89 8.04 -17.80
CA ASN A 314 -1.02 8.95 -17.07
C ASN A 314 -0.50 8.32 -15.77
N PRO A 315 0.64 8.77 -15.24
CA PRO A 315 1.05 8.48 -13.87
C PRO A 315 0.04 9.08 -12.87
N ALA A 316 -0.04 8.50 -11.68
CA ALA A 316 -0.83 9.09 -10.61
C ALA A 316 -0.23 10.43 -10.18
N LEU A 317 -1.07 11.45 -9.99
CA LEU A 317 -0.63 12.74 -9.46
C LEU A 317 -0.44 12.63 -7.95
N ASN A 318 0.78 12.87 -7.47
CA ASN A 318 1.05 12.94 -6.03
C ASN A 318 0.55 14.27 -5.44
N PRO A 319 0.20 14.33 -4.14
CA PRO A 319 0.03 15.59 -3.42
C PRO A 319 1.28 16.48 -3.53
N PRO A 320 1.14 17.81 -3.62
CA PRO A 320 -0.12 18.58 -3.66
C PRO A 320 -0.78 18.65 -5.05
N THR A 321 -0.11 18.22 -6.11
CA THR A 321 -0.53 18.39 -7.51
C THR A 321 -1.92 17.83 -7.81
N CYS A 322 -2.35 16.77 -7.11
CA CYS A 322 -3.70 16.21 -7.25
C CYS A 322 -4.83 17.08 -6.66
N PHE A 323 -4.51 18.20 -6.02
CA PHE A 323 -5.47 19.18 -5.48
C PHE A 323 -5.40 20.54 -6.18
N GLU A 324 -4.41 20.73 -7.05
CA GLU A 324 -4.14 22.00 -7.71
C GLU A 324 -4.91 22.13 -9.03
N ASP A 325 -5.31 23.35 -9.35
CA ASP A 325 -6.03 23.68 -10.58
C ASP A 325 -5.10 23.91 -11.77
N ASN A 326 -4.10 23.04 -11.90
CA ASN A 326 -3.13 23.13 -13.00
C ASN A 326 -3.68 22.49 -14.29
N ASN A 327 -4.86 21.87 -14.23
CA ASN A 327 -5.51 21.22 -15.35
C ASN A 327 -6.52 22.18 -15.98
N SER A 328 -6.28 22.55 -17.25
CA SER A 328 -7.11 23.47 -18.05
C SER A 328 -8.53 22.95 -18.39
N GLY A 329 -9.07 22.01 -17.64
CA GLY A 329 -10.37 21.38 -17.87
C GLY A 329 -11.50 22.07 -17.09
N ASN A 330 -12.71 22.12 -17.65
CA ASN A 330 -13.87 22.69 -16.97
C ASN A 330 -14.47 21.78 -15.87
N TRP A 331 -13.72 20.85 -15.31
CA TRP A 331 -14.23 19.81 -14.40
C TRP A 331 -14.83 20.42 -13.13
N LYS A 332 -14.28 21.53 -12.61
CA LYS A 332 -14.87 22.26 -11.47
C LYS A 332 -16.27 22.79 -11.79
N GLN A 333 -16.43 23.36 -12.99
CA GLN A 333 -17.73 23.84 -13.46
C GLN A 333 -18.72 22.68 -13.63
N GLN A 334 -18.29 21.56 -14.21
CA GLN A 334 -19.12 20.34 -14.29
C GLN A 334 -19.56 19.85 -12.91
N ARG A 335 -18.63 19.82 -11.94
CA ARG A 335 -18.95 19.44 -10.55
C ARG A 335 -19.92 20.42 -9.89
N LEU A 336 -19.80 21.72 -10.15
CA LEU A 336 -20.73 22.72 -9.65
C LEU A 336 -22.14 22.52 -10.25
N GLU A 337 -22.23 22.26 -11.56
CA GLU A 337 -23.48 21.95 -12.25
C GLU A 337 -24.15 20.68 -11.68
N TRP A 338 -23.35 19.66 -11.36
CA TRP A 338 -23.84 18.47 -10.67
C TRP A 338 -24.39 18.78 -9.28
N VAL A 339 -23.65 19.51 -8.46
CA VAL A 339 -24.12 19.90 -7.12
C VAL A 339 -25.40 20.75 -7.21
N LEU A 340 -25.51 21.64 -8.20
CA LEU A 340 -26.75 22.39 -8.47
C LEU A 340 -27.92 21.46 -8.81
N THR A 341 -27.68 20.42 -9.60
CA THR A 341 -28.72 19.51 -10.09
C THR A 341 -29.27 18.58 -8.98
N TRP A 342 -28.40 18.02 -8.12
CA TRP A 342 -28.82 17.01 -7.14
C TRP A 342 -28.49 17.32 -5.67
N GLY A 343 -27.68 18.35 -5.40
CA GLY A 343 -27.24 18.72 -4.06
C GLY A 343 -28.20 19.65 -3.30
N GLY A 344 -28.99 20.45 -4.01
CA GLY A 344 -29.87 21.46 -3.42
C GLY A 344 -29.11 22.68 -2.87
N GLU A 345 -29.85 23.73 -2.53
CA GLU A 345 -29.32 25.07 -2.24
C GLU A 345 -28.29 25.11 -1.10
N ALA A 346 -28.50 24.31 -0.04
CA ALA A 346 -27.58 24.24 1.09
C ALA A 346 -26.22 23.63 0.75
N LEU A 347 -26.16 22.65 -0.17
CA LEU A 347 -24.90 22.07 -0.62
C LEU A 347 -24.20 23.00 -1.61
N THR A 348 -24.96 23.59 -2.53
CA THR A 348 -24.44 24.53 -3.53
C THR A 348 -23.78 25.74 -2.86
N SER A 349 -24.48 26.41 -1.94
CA SER A 349 -23.95 27.61 -1.27
C SER A 349 -22.63 27.36 -0.54
N ARG A 350 -22.47 26.18 0.07
CA ARG A 350 -21.23 25.79 0.77
C ARG A 350 -20.07 25.47 -0.16
N LEU A 351 -20.33 24.96 -1.36
CA LEU A 351 -19.31 24.49 -2.30
C LEU A 351 -18.99 25.49 -3.41
N GLN A 352 -19.89 26.44 -3.68
CA GLN A 352 -19.74 27.41 -4.76
C GLN A 352 -18.41 28.19 -4.65
N GLY A 353 -18.05 28.64 -3.45
CA GLY A 353 -16.78 29.35 -3.24
C GLY A 353 -15.52 28.53 -3.54
N LEU A 354 -15.60 27.19 -3.48
CA LEU A 354 -14.48 26.29 -3.78
C LEU A 354 -14.42 25.89 -5.26
N LEU A 355 -15.57 25.80 -5.93
CA LEU A 355 -15.67 25.35 -7.32
C LEU A 355 -15.70 26.50 -8.34
N SER A 356 -15.98 27.73 -7.89
CA SER A 356 -15.95 28.93 -8.73
C SER A 356 -14.61 29.68 -8.70
N SER A 357 -13.72 29.32 -7.77
CA SER A 357 -12.32 29.79 -7.71
C SER A 357 -11.43 28.91 -8.58
#